data_AF-A0A3Q0H8W9-F1
#
_entry.id   AF-A0A3Q0H8W9-F1
#
_cell.length_a   1.000
_cell.length_b   1.000
_cell.length_c   1.000
_cell.angle_alpha   90.00
_cell.angle_beta   90.00
_cell.angle_gamma   90.00
#
_symmetry.space_group_name_H-M   'P 1'
#
loop_
_entity.id
_entity.type
_entity.pdbx_description
1 polymer ?
#
loop_
_entity_poly.entity_id
_entity_poly.type
_entity_poly.pdbx_seq_one_letter_code
_entity_poly.pdbx_strand_id
1 'polypeptide(L)'
;MSDRSLHLEASLDKELYYHGEPISVNVHVTNNSSKSVKKVKVSVRQYADICLFSTAQYKCPVAQVGQEDQVAPSSTFCKVYTLTPLLSANREKRGLALDGKLKHEDTNLASSTIVREGANKEVLGILVSYRVKVKLVVSRGGDVSVELPFVLMHPKPLEQNAPLRPVSVAPKTDTPVDANLIEFEPNMGTDDDIVFEDFARLRLKGMKDDEEEVF
;
A
#
# COMPACT_ATOMS: atom_id res chain seq x y z
N MET A 1 -11.41 28.13 30.38
CA MET A 1 -10.94 26.76 30.06
C MET A 1 -12.13 25.83 30.25
N SER A 2 -12.23 24.70 29.55
CA SER A 2 -13.29 23.70 29.80
C SER A 2 -12.70 22.63 30.71
N ASP A 3 -13.35 22.32 31.83
CA ASP A 3 -12.87 21.29 32.77
C ASP A 3 -13.28 19.87 32.35
N ARG A 4 -14.10 19.76 31.29
CA ARG A 4 -14.59 18.48 30.73
C ARG A 4 -13.80 18.05 29.50
N SER A 5 -13.65 16.74 29.33
CA SER A 5 -12.83 16.11 28.29
C SER A 5 -13.50 16.01 26.92
N LEU A 6 -12.67 15.86 25.89
CA LEU A 6 -13.06 15.47 24.53
C LEU A 6 -12.34 14.15 24.23
N HIS A 7 -13.11 13.08 23.97
CA HIS A 7 -12.55 11.78 23.62
C HIS A 7 -12.70 11.55 22.12
N LEU A 8 -11.59 11.16 21.49
CA LEU A 8 -11.53 10.74 20.09
C LEU A 8 -11.09 9.28 20.07
N GLU A 9 -11.92 8.44 19.48
CA GLU A 9 -11.66 7.04 19.20
C GLU A 9 -11.76 6.84 17.69
N ALA A 10 -10.86 6.03 17.14
CA ALA A 10 -10.91 5.64 15.75
C ALA A 10 -10.47 4.19 15.58
N SER A 11 -11.08 3.47 14.66
CA SER A 11 -10.74 2.09 14.31
C SER A 11 -10.78 1.86 12.81
N LEU A 12 -10.02 0.86 12.36
CA LEU A 12 -10.00 0.37 10.99
C LEU A 12 -10.76 -0.95 10.92
N ASP A 13 -11.36 -1.27 9.78
CA ASP A 13 -12.03 -2.56 9.58
C ASP A 13 -11.05 -3.73 9.44
N LYS A 14 -9.85 -3.46 8.89
CA LYS A 14 -8.74 -4.41 8.71
C LYS A 14 -7.41 -3.78 9.05
N GLU A 15 -6.40 -4.64 9.26
CA GLU A 15 -5.00 -4.23 9.41
C GLU A 15 -4.24 -4.26 8.08
N LEU A 16 -4.64 -5.12 7.14
CA LEU A 16 -4.03 -5.27 5.82
C LEU A 16 -5.04 -4.89 4.73
N TYR A 17 -4.61 -4.03 3.82
CA TYR A 17 -5.37 -3.61 2.64
C TYR A 17 -4.55 -3.85 1.37
N TYR A 18 -5.25 -4.09 0.28
CA TYR A 18 -4.63 -4.18 -1.04
C TYR A 18 -4.64 -2.84 -1.78
N HIS A 19 -3.73 -2.67 -2.74
CA HIS A 19 -3.77 -1.51 -3.64
C HIS A 19 -5.13 -1.42 -4.35
N GLY A 20 -5.71 -0.23 -4.34
CA GLY A 20 -7.06 0.02 -4.89
C GLY A 20 -8.22 -0.36 -3.97
N GLU A 21 -7.97 -1.03 -2.85
CA GLU A 21 -9.00 -1.37 -1.87
C GLU A 21 -9.41 -0.13 -1.05
N PRO A 22 -10.72 0.14 -0.89
CA PRO A 22 -11.19 1.19 0.00
C PRO A 22 -10.95 0.86 1.48
N ILE A 23 -10.41 1.83 2.22
CA ILE A 23 -10.16 1.74 3.67
C ILE A 23 -11.33 2.36 4.42
N SER A 24 -11.94 1.61 5.35
CA SER A 24 -13.04 2.12 6.19
C SER A 24 -12.53 2.53 7.57
N VAL A 25 -12.71 3.81 7.90
CA VAL A 25 -12.25 4.42 9.14
C VAL A 25 -13.45 4.80 9.97
N ASN A 26 -13.69 4.06 11.05
CA ASN A 26 -14.72 4.40 12.03
C ASN A 26 -14.19 5.50 12.94
N VAL A 27 -14.90 6.62 13.04
CA VAL A 27 -14.54 7.73 13.92
C VAL A 27 -15.66 7.95 14.92
N HIS A 28 -15.31 7.84 16.20
CA HIS A 28 -16.21 8.05 17.32
C HIS A 28 -15.66 9.18 18.20
N VAL A 29 -16.49 10.20 18.43
CA VAL A 29 -16.13 11.39 19.21
C VAL A 29 -17.15 11.57 20.31
N THR A 30 -16.68 11.59 21.55
CA THR A 30 -17.49 11.91 22.72
C THR A 30 -17.05 13.26 23.26
N ASN A 31 -17.82 14.30 22.95
CA ASN A 31 -17.50 15.67 23.33
C ASN A 31 -18.25 16.07 24.60
N ASN A 32 -17.64 15.84 25.76
CA ASN A 32 -18.19 16.33 27.04
C ASN A 32 -17.79 17.80 27.32
N SER A 33 -16.96 18.40 26.46
CA SER A 33 -16.46 19.76 26.63
C SER A 33 -17.52 20.82 26.28
N SER A 34 -17.24 22.08 26.67
CA SER A 34 -18.04 23.24 26.26
C SER A 34 -17.65 23.83 24.89
N LYS A 35 -16.67 23.23 24.20
CA LYS A 35 -16.20 23.67 22.87
C LYS A 35 -16.79 22.79 21.78
N SER A 36 -16.97 23.35 20.58
CA SER A 36 -17.39 22.57 19.41
C SER A 36 -16.19 22.12 18.57
N VAL A 37 -16.33 20.96 17.93
CA VAL A 37 -15.41 20.54 16.86
C VAL A 37 -15.93 21.16 15.56
N LYS A 38 -15.09 21.93 14.88
CA LYS A 38 -15.44 22.62 13.63
C LYS A 38 -15.30 21.73 12.40
N LYS A 39 -14.34 20.81 12.45
CA LYS A 39 -13.99 19.98 11.30
C LYS A 39 -13.34 18.68 11.74
N VAL A 40 -13.74 17.60 11.10
CA VAL A 40 -13.06 16.30 11.15
C VAL A 40 -12.26 16.12 9.85
N LYS A 41 -10.96 15.87 9.97
CA LYS A 41 -10.07 15.57 8.85
C LYS A 41 -9.55 14.16 8.99
N VAL A 42 -9.80 13.32 7.99
CA VAL A 42 -9.24 11.98 7.88
C VAL A 42 -8.25 11.96 6.72
N SER A 43 -7.04 11.49 6.95
CA SER A 43 -6.01 11.40 5.90
C SER A 43 -5.21 10.11 6.01
N VAL A 44 -4.94 9.47 4.88
CA VAL A 44 -3.97 8.39 4.77
C VAL A 44 -2.61 9.02 4.44
N ARG A 45 -1.57 8.64 5.19
CA ARG A 45 -0.21 9.16 5.03
C ARG A 45 0.76 8.03 4.80
N GLN A 46 1.61 8.19 3.79
CA GLN A 46 2.79 7.38 3.56
C GLN A 46 3.97 8.03 4.29
N TYR A 47 4.73 7.20 4.99
CA TYR A 47 6.01 7.52 5.58
C TYR A 47 7.08 6.70 4.87
N ALA A 48 8.12 7.36 4.38
CA ALA A 48 9.25 6.72 3.74
C ALA A 48 10.53 7.14 4.47
N ASP A 49 11.12 6.18 5.20
CA ASP A 49 12.34 6.37 5.96
C ASP A 49 13.52 5.82 5.14
N ILE A 50 14.41 6.71 4.71
CA ILE A 50 15.66 6.35 4.04
C ILE A 50 16.70 6.07 5.11
N CYS A 51 17.27 4.86 5.09
CA CYS A 51 18.21 4.39 6.10
C CYS A 51 19.63 4.16 5.57
N LEU A 52 19.87 4.37 4.26
CA LEU A 52 21.19 4.23 3.63
C LEU A 52 21.75 5.59 3.18
N PHE A 53 23.06 5.76 3.34
CA PHE A 53 23.88 6.94 2.98
C PHE A 53 23.50 8.25 3.69
N SER A 54 22.25 8.71 3.58
CA SER A 54 21.71 9.89 4.24
C SER A 54 20.36 9.56 4.83
N THR A 55 20.23 9.70 6.15
CA THR A 55 18.97 9.42 6.84
C THR A 55 17.99 10.56 6.62
N ALA A 56 16.85 10.24 6.02
CA ALA A 56 15.78 11.21 5.76
C ALA A 56 14.42 10.54 5.92
N GLN A 57 13.46 11.27 6.49
CA GLN A 57 12.08 10.83 6.61
C GLN A 57 11.20 11.71 5.74
N TYR A 58 10.51 11.09 4.80
CA TYR A 58 9.48 11.73 3.99
C TYR A 58 8.10 11.35 4.49
N LYS A 59 7.19 12.31 4.42
CA LYS A 59 5.81 12.15 4.89
C LYS A 59 4.86 12.79 3.89
N CYS A 60 4.10 11.96 3.19
CA CYS A 60 3.19 12.43 2.14
C CYS A 60 1.76 11.95 2.38
N PRO A 61 0.75 12.84 2.38
CA PRO A 61 -0.65 12.43 2.37
C PRO A 61 -1.02 11.84 1.00
N VAL A 62 -1.49 10.59 0.98
CA VAL A 62 -1.87 9.84 -0.23
C VAL A 62 -3.39 9.79 -0.45
N ALA A 63 -4.18 10.04 0.59
CA ALA A 63 -5.62 10.26 0.45
C ALA A 63 -6.07 11.18 1.59
N GLN A 64 -7.04 12.05 1.32
CA GLN A 64 -7.57 12.93 2.36
C GLN A 64 -9.04 13.22 2.11
N VAL A 65 -9.82 13.12 3.17
CA VAL A 65 -11.23 13.52 3.22
C VAL A 65 -11.38 14.49 4.39
N GLY A 66 -11.88 15.69 4.09
CA GLY A 66 -12.10 16.72 5.10
C GLY A 66 -13.49 17.31 4.93
N GLN A 67 -14.51 16.62 5.42
CA GLN A 67 -15.87 17.13 5.46
C GLN A 67 -16.04 18.15 6.59
N GLU A 68 -17.01 19.05 6.46
CA GLU A 68 -17.36 20.04 7.50
C GLU A 68 -18.25 19.42 8.58
N ASP A 69 -17.95 18.19 8.97
CA ASP A 69 -18.64 17.53 10.06
C ASP A 69 -18.30 18.26 11.36
N GLN A 70 -19.34 18.81 11.98
CA GLN A 70 -19.25 19.52 13.26
C GLN A 70 -19.77 18.64 14.39
N VAL A 71 -19.12 18.75 15.55
CA VAL A 71 -19.56 18.08 16.77
C VAL A 71 -19.91 19.15 17.79
N ALA A 72 -21.19 19.20 18.18
CA ALA A 72 -21.69 20.17 19.14
C ALA A 72 -21.08 19.93 20.54
N PRO A 73 -21.06 20.94 21.42
CA PRO A 73 -20.71 20.74 22.82
C PRO A 73 -21.65 19.72 23.49
N SER A 74 -21.14 18.93 24.42
CA SER A 74 -21.93 17.92 25.17
C SER A 74 -22.69 16.93 24.28
N SER A 75 -22.10 16.51 23.16
CA SER A 75 -22.70 15.57 22.20
C SER A 75 -21.74 14.48 21.76
N THR A 76 -22.29 13.40 21.20
CA THR A 76 -21.52 12.32 20.58
C THR A 76 -21.66 12.38 19.06
N PHE A 77 -20.61 11.94 18.36
CA PHE A 77 -20.58 11.85 16.91
C PHE A 77 -19.95 10.52 16.50
N CYS A 78 -20.60 9.80 15.60
CA CYS A 78 -20.11 8.55 15.05
C CYS A 78 -20.31 8.56 13.54
N LYS A 79 -19.24 8.35 12.79
CA LYS A 79 -19.27 8.31 11.33
C LYS A 79 -18.16 7.42 10.77
N VAL A 80 -18.48 6.72 9.68
CA VAL A 80 -17.51 5.93 8.94
C VAL A 80 -17.06 6.74 7.73
N TYR A 81 -15.75 6.87 7.55
CA TYR A 81 -15.13 7.51 6.39
C TYR A 81 -14.46 6.46 5.53
N THR A 82 -14.62 6.56 4.21
CA THR A 82 -13.98 5.66 3.25
C THR A 82 -12.93 6.43 2.46
N LEU A 83 -11.70 5.91 2.40
CA LEU A 83 -10.60 6.50 1.65
C LEU A 83 -9.88 5.44 0.83
N THR A 84 -9.54 5.75 -0.42
CA THR A 84 -8.76 4.83 -1.27
C THR A 84 -7.42 5.48 -1.62
N PRO A 85 -6.28 4.99 -1.09
CA PRO A 85 -4.96 5.51 -1.44
C PRO A 85 -4.57 5.04 -2.85
N LEU A 86 -4.59 5.95 -3.82
CA LEU A 86 -4.27 5.66 -5.22
C LEU A 86 -3.13 6.56 -5.73
N LEU A 87 -2.20 6.02 -6.51
CA LEU A 87 -1.15 6.83 -7.13
C LEU A 87 -1.74 7.86 -8.12
N SER A 88 -2.83 7.53 -8.80
CA SER A 88 -3.44 8.39 -9.83
C SER A 88 -3.78 9.80 -9.33
N ALA A 89 -4.20 9.93 -8.07
CA ALA A 89 -4.53 11.20 -7.44
C ALA A 89 -3.33 11.91 -6.75
N ASN A 90 -2.12 11.38 -6.90
CA ASN A 90 -0.93 11.85 -6.20
C ASN A 90 0.31 11.95 -7.09
N ARG A 91 0.18 11.82 -8.42
CA ARG A 91 1.31 11.77 -9.36
C ARG A 91 2.16 13.05 -9.36
N GLU A 92 1.55 14.18 -9.05
CA GLU A 92 2.18 15.49 -8.98
C GLU A 92 3.06 15.66 -7.73
N LYS A 93 2.81 14.86 -6.68
CA LYS A 93 3.51 14.98 -5.41
C LYS A 93 4.91 14.38 -5.51
N ARG A 94 5.87 15.05 -4.89
CA ARG A 94 7.27 14.59 -4.75
C ARG A 94 7.48 13.96 -3.38
N GLY A 95 8.53 13.14 -3.25
CA GLY A 95 8.88 12.49 -1.98
C GLY A 95 7.95 11.34 -1.58
N LEU A 96 7.22 10.75 -2.53
CA LEU A 96 6.51 9.48 -2.32
C LEU A 96 7.38 8.30 -2.73
N ALA A 97 7.30 7.24 -1.93
CA ALA A 97 7.82 5.94 -2.32
C ALA A 97 6.82 5.25 -3.26
N LEU A 98 7.33 4.78 -4.40
CA LEU A 98 6.61 4.03 -5.42
C LEU A 98 7.28 2.66 -5.59
N ASP A 99 6.55 1.68 -6.11
CA ASP A 99 7.10 0.36 -6.45
C ASP A 99 7.73 0.29 -7.86
N GLY A 100 7.72 1.40 -8.58
CA GLY A 100 8.18 1.51 -9.96
C GLY A 100 8.51 2.96 -10.34
N LYS A 101 8.80 3.18 -11.63
CA LYS A 101 9.07 4.52 -12.16
C LYS A 101 7.75 5.20 -12.50
N LEU A 102 7.63 6.48 -12.17
CA LEU A 102 6.39 7.26 -12.40
C LEU A 102 5.88 7.20 -13.85
N LYS A 103 6.77 6.99 -14.83
CA LYS A 103 6.46 6.88 -16.25
C LYS A 103 5.80 5.57 -16.68
N HIS A 104 5.79 4.55 -15.83
CA HIS A 104 5.17 3.27 -16.18
C HIS A 104 3.71 3.22 -15.72
N GLU A 105 2.88 2.56 -16.53
CA GLU A 105 1.44 2.46 -16.27
C GLU A 105 1.11 1.54 -15.09
N ASP A 106 1.91 0.50 -14.90
CA ASP A 106 1.78 -0.51 -13.84
C ASP A 106 2.28 -0.05 -12.46
N THR A 107 2.81 1.18 -12.35
CA THR A 107 3.38 1.68 -11.09
C THR A 107 2.30 2.08 -10.10
N ASN A 108 2.48 1.68 -8.85
CA ASN A 108 1.63 1.99 -7.71
C ASN A 108 2.41 2.69 -6.58
N LEU A 109 1.70 3.00 -5.50
CA LEU A 109 2.34 3.39 -4.26
C LEU A 109 3.17 2.21 -3.73
N ALA A 110 4.33 2.47 -3.13
CA ALA A 110 5.15 1.39 -2.57
C ALA A 110 4.37 0.61 -1.49
N SER A 111 4.49 -0.71 -1.48
CA SER A 111 3.87 -1.54 -0.43
C SER A 111 4.57 -1.31 0.92
N SER A 112 3.90 -1.60 2.03
CA SER A 112 4.50 -1.51 3.37
C SER A 112 5.69 -2.46 3.50
N THR A 113 6.80 -1.98 4.05
CA THR A 113 7.98 -2.79 4.31
C THR A 113 7.74 -3.68 5.54
N ILE A 114 7.79 -5.00 5.35
CA ILE A 114 7.69 -5.97 6.44
C ILE A 114 9.09 -6.25 6.99
N VAL A 115 9.36 -5.83 8.22
CA VAL A 115 10.63 -6.10 8.90
C VAL A 115 10.47 -7.33 9.78
N ARG A 116 11.18 -8.42 9.46
CA ARG A 116 11.21 -9.60 10.32
C ARG A 116 12.03 -9.32 11.59
N GLU A 117 11.65 -9.98 12.68
CA GLU A 117 12.40 -9.88 13.93
C GLU A 117 13.86 -10.33 13.72
N GLY A 118 14.81 -9.50 14.19
CA GLY A 118 16.24 -9.72 13.97
C GLY A 118 16.80 -9.22 12.63
N ALA A 119 15.97 -8.69 11.71
CA ALA A 119 16.46 -8.13 10.46
C ALA A 119 17.10 -6.74 10.66
N ASN A 120 18.24 -6.50 10.00
CA ASN A 120 18.88 -5.17 10.02
C ASN A 120 18.11 -4.20 9.11
N LYS A 121 17.48 -3.20 9.71
CA LYS A 121 16.68 -2.18 9.01
C LYS A 121 17.52 -1.33 8.05
N GLU A 122 18.79 -1.12 8.34
CA GLU A 122 19.68 -0.32 7.49
C GLU A 122 19.92 -0.98 6.13
N VAL A 123 19.87 -2.31 6.07
CA VAL A 123 20.07 -3.08 4.82
C VAL A 123 18.85 -2.97 3.89
N LEU A 124 17.68 -2.58 4.40
CA LEU A 124 16.44 -2.51 3.63
C LEU A 124 16.32 -1.23 2.78
N GLY A 125 17.26 -0.29 2.91
CA GLY A 125 17.30 0.93 2.11
C GLY A 125 16.21 1.94 2.49
N ILE A 126 15.00 1.75 1.97
CA ILE A 126 13.86 2.63 2.22
C ILE A 126 12.74 1.82 2.90
N LEU A 127 12.37 2.23 4.11
CA LEU A 127 11.27 1.62 4.86
C LEU A 127 10.00 2.43 4.62
N VAL A 128 8.98 1.79 4.05
CA VAL A 128 7.70 2.40 3.76
C VAL A 128 6.67 1.92 4.78
N SER A 129 5.96 2.86 5.40
CA SER A 129 4.84 2.56 6.29
C SER A 129 3.66 3.49 6.05
N TYR A 130 2.46 3.02 6.37
CA TYR A 130 1.23 3.81 6.19
C TYR A 130 0.51 3.98 7.52
N ARG A 131 -0.08 5.16 7.68
CA ARG A 131 -0.95 5.46 8.82
C ARG A 131 -2.17 6.25 8.38
N VAL A 132 -3.32 5.89 8.92
CA VAL A 132 -4.52 6.73 8.90
C VAL A 132 -4.41 7.73 10.04
N LYS A 133 -4.51 9.01 9.74
CA LYS A 133 -4.57 10.09 10.74
C LYS A 133 -5.97 10.69 10.76
N VAL A 134 -6.61 10.65 11.93
CA VAL A 134 -7.86 11.36 12.20
C VAL A 134 -7.53 12.59 13.04
N LYS A 135 -7.95 13.77 12.59
CA LYS A 135 -7.68 15.05 13.24
C LYS A 135 -8.97 15.85 13.44
N LEU A 136 -9.29 16.17 14.68
CA LEU A 136 -10.37 17.06 15.08
C LEU A 136 -9.83 18.49 15.24
N VAL A 137 -10.49 19.45 14.58
CA VAL A 137 -10.19 20.87 14.72
C VAL A 137 -11.18 21.49 15.69
N VAL A 138 -10.74 21.83 16.90
CA VAL A 138 -11.61 22.34 17.96
C VAL A 138 -11.71 23.88 17.89
N SER A 139 -12.90 24.43 18.09
CA SER A 139 -13.14 25.87 18.07
C SER A 139 -12.36 26.57 19.20
N ARG A 140 -11.48 27.52 18.85
CA ARG A 140 -10.71 28.32 19.82
C ARG A 140 -10.03 27.41 20.87
N GLY A 141 -9.49 26.29 20.40
CA GLY A 141 -8.78 25.27 21.17
C GLY A 141 -7.70 24.62 20.32
N GLY A 142 -6.92 23.71 20.90
CA GLY A 142 -5.95 22.91 20.15
C GLY A 142 -6.60 21.80 19.33
N ASP A 143 -5.87 21.29 18.35
CA ASP A 143 -6.31 20.15 17.55
C ASP A 143 -6.04 18.83 18.29
N VAL A 144 -6.96 17.88 18.18
CA VAL A 144 -6.79 16.51 18.72
C VAL A 144 -6.60 15.57 17.54
N SER A 145 -5.62 14.66 17.60
CA SER A 145 -5.44 13.68 16.53
C SER A 145 -4.97 12.33 17.03
N VAL A 146 -5.41 11.27 16.36
CA VAL A 146 -4.96 9.89 16.53
C VAL A 146 -4.41 9.36 15.20
N GLU A 147 -3.44 8.46 15.27
CA GLU A 147 -2.88 7.76 14.10
C GLU A 147 -3.03 6.24 14.29
N LEU A 148 -3.52 5.57 13.26
CA LEU A 148 -3.71 4.12 13.20
C LEU A 148 -2.79 3.54 12.11
N PRO A 149 -1.83 2.66 12.45
CA PRO A 149 -1.00 1.99 11.45
C PRO A 149 -1.80 0.93 10.68
N PHE A 150 -1.42 0.69 9.43
CA PHE A 150 -1.91 -0.43 8.63
C PHE A 150 -0.87 -0.87 7.59
N VAL A 151 -1.07 -2.05 7.01
CA VAL A 151 -0.21 -2.65 5.99
C VAL A 151 -0.88 -2.52 4.62
N LEU A 152 -0.20 -1.91 3.65
CA LEU A 152 -0.65 -1.84 2.26
C LEU A 152 0.17 -2.81 1.40
N MET A 153 -0.47 -3.71 0.66
CA MET A 153 0.21 -4.73 -0.14
C MET A 153 -0.42 -4.94 -1.51
N HIS A 154 0.25 -5.73 -2.36
CA HIS A 154 -0.37 -6.28 -3.56
C HIS A 154 -1.30 -7.44 -3.22
N PRO A 155 -2.40 -7.62 -4.00
CA PRO A 155 -3.25 -8.79 -3.86
C PRO A 155 -2.43 -10.07 -4.00
N LYS A 156 -2.84 -11.12 -3.30
CA LYS A 156 -2.21 -12.44 -3.46
C LYS A 156 -2.36 -12.87 -4.91
N PRO A 157 -1.28 -13.40 -5.54
CA PRO A 157 -1.41 -14.07 -6.81
C PRO A 157 -2.53 -15.12 -6.73
N LEU A 158 -3.31 -15.25 -7.80
CA LEU A 158 -4.28 -16.34 -7.89
C LEU A 158 -3.47 -17.64 -7.76
N GLU A 159 -3.81 -18.49 -6.78
CA GLU A 159 -3.21 -19.81 -6.69
C GLU A 159 -3.63 -20.58 -7.94
N GLN A 160 -2.72 -20.61 -8.92
CA GLN A 160 -2.78 -21.55 -10.00
C GLN A 160 -2.69 -22.91 -9.32
N ASN A 161 -3.77 -23.70 -9.35
CA ASN A 161 -3.73 -25.12 -9.03
C ASN A 161 -2.60 -25.71 -9.86
N ALA A 162 -1.40 -25.82 -9.29
CA ALA A 162 -0.26 -26.35 -10.01
C ALA A 162 -0.65 -27.78 -10.39
N PRO A 163 -0.63 -28.16 -11.69
CA PRO A 163 -0.76 -29.56 -12.02
C PRO A 163 0.33 -30.31 -11.28
N LEU A 164 -0.08 -31.29 -10.48
CA LEU A 164 0.79 -32.18 -9.73
C LEU A 164 1.89 -32.66 -10.67
N ARG A 165 3.15 -32.26 -10.40
CA ARG A 165 4.30 -32.85 -11.09
C ARG A 165 4.18 -34.38 -10.96
N PRO A 166 4.18 -35.15 -12.06
CA PRO A 166 4.22 -36.60 -11.94
C PRO A 166 5.49 -36.99 -11.18
N VAL A 167 5.31 -37.72 -10.09
CA VAL A 167 6.40 -38.34 -9.35
C VAL A 167 7.10 -39.29 -10.32
N SER A 168 8.32 -38.95 -10.75
CA SER A 168 9.16 -39.84 -11.53
C SER A 168 9.58 -41.02 -10.65
N VAL A 169 8.79 -42.10 -10.68
CA VAL A 169 9.20 -43.40 -10.16
C VAL A 169 10.23 -43.98 -11.13
N ALA A 170 11.50 -43.97 -10.74
CA ALA A 170 12.57 -44.56 -11.53
C ALA A 170 12.47 -46.09 -11.52
N PRO A 171 12.37 -46.78 -12.68
CA PRO A 171 12.62 -48.21 -12.76
C PRO A 171 14.13 -48.44 -12.86
N LYS A 172 14.64 -49.37 -12.05
CA LYS A 172 16.00 -49.91 -12.19
C LYS A 172 16.02 -50.91 -13.34
N THR A 173 16.75 -50.64 -14.42
CA THR A 173 17.23 -51.68 -15.35
C THR A 173 18.53 -51.25 -16.03
N ASP A 174 19.56 -52.07 -15.86
CA ASP A 174 20.86 -52.02 -16.55
C ASP A 174 20.68 -52.28 -18.06
N THR A 175 21.02 -51.31 -18.92
CA THR A 175 21.42 -51.54 -20.32
C THR A 175 22.31 -50.38 -20.81
N PRO A 176 23.25 -50.61 -21.75
CA PRO A 176 24.27 -49.64 -22.11
C PRO A 176 23.69 -48.52 -22.98
N VAL A 177 24.11 -47.30 -22.66
CA VAL A 177 23.60 -46.03 -23.19
C VAL A 177 24.06 -45.82 -24.63
N ASP A 178 23.12 -45.84 -25.59
CA ASP A 178 23.39 -45.40 -26.96
C ASP A 178 23.16 -43.88 -27.06
N ALA A 179 24.19 -43.15 -27.48
CA ALA A 179 24.24 -41.70 -27.45
C ALA A 179 23.56 -41.10 -28.70
N ASN A 180 22.23 -41.21 -28.81
CA ASN A 180 21.42 -40.45 -29.76
C ASN A 180 19.90 -40.61 -29.53
N LEU A 181 19.40 -40.20 -28.37
CA LEU A 181 17.94 -40.14 -28.12
C LEU A 181 17.53 -38.81 -27.50
N ILE A 182 17.43 -37.78 -28.34
CA ILE A 182 16.47 -36.70 -28.11
C ILE A 182 15.24 -37.08 -28.92
N GLU A 183 14.43 -38.01 -28.40
CA GLU A 183 13.06 -38.18 -28.84
C GLU A 183 12.22 -37.15 -28.08
N PHE A 184 11.70 -36.15 -28.81
CA PHE A 184 10.63 -35.31 -28.31
C PHE A 184 9.35 -36.16 -28.23
N GLU A 185 9.05 -36.71 -27.05
CA GLU A 185 7.70 -37.23 -26.82
C GLU A 185 6.71 -36.05 -26.86
N PRO A 186 5.68 -36.08 -27.72
CA PRO A 186 4.63 -35.08 -27.70
C PRO A 186 3.77 -35.38 -26.48
N ASN A 187 4.10 -34.76 -25.35
CA ASN A 187 3.23 -34.79 -24.19
C ASN A 187 1.95 -34.03 -24.56
N MET A 188 0.90 -34.77 -24.96
CA MET A 188 -0.45 -34.23 -25.19
C MET A 188 -1.09 -33.86 -23.85
N GLY A 189 -0.63 -32.75 -23.28
CA GLY A 189 -1.15 -32.16 -22.06
C GLY A 189 -0.97 -30.65 -22.12
N THR A 190 -2.08 -29.96 -22.45
CA THR A 190 -2.26 -28.51 -22.60
C THR A 190 -1.34 -27.84 -23.63
N ASP A 191 -1.90 -27.57 -24.82
CA ASP A 191 -1.38 -26.55 -25.75
C ASP A 191 -1.46 -25.17 -25.07
N ASP A 192 -0.56 -24.92 -24.13
CA ASP A 192 -0.30 -23.57 -23.63
C ASP A 192 0.56 -22.87 -24.69
N ASP A 193 -0.09 -22.25 -25.66
CA ASP A 193 0.58 -21.43 -26.68
C ASP A 193 1.38 -20.33 -25.98
N ILE A 194 2.71 -20.43 -26.03
CA ILE A 194 3.60 -19.41 -25.46
C ILE A 194 3.48 -18.14 -26.31
N VAL A 195 2.86 -17.12 -25.73
CA VAL A 195 2.81 -15.77 -26.32
C VAL A 195 4.04 -15.00 -25.89
N PHE A 196 4.86 -14.58 -26.87
CA PHE A 196 5.98 -13.69 -26.62
C PHE A 196 5.49 -12.24 -26.58
N GLU A 197 5.82 -11.55 -25.49
CA GLU A 197 5.60 -10.12 -25.32
C GLU A 197 6.91 -9.43 -24.95
N ASP A 198 7.03 -8.15 -25.28
CA ASP A 198 8.20 -7.36 -24.91
C ASP A 198 8.29 -7.17 -23.39
N PHE A 199 9.49 -7.30 -22.83
CA PHE A 199 9.76 -7.02 -21.42
C PHE A 199 9.62 -5.51 -21.08
N ALA A 200 9.63 -4.65 -22.09
CA ALA A 200 9.55 -3.21 -21.92
C ALA A 200 8.17 -2.81 -21.39
N ARG A 201 8.14 -2.28 -20.16
CA ARG A 201 6.89 -1.81 -19.52
C ARG A 201 6.25 -0.67 -20.31
N LEU A 202 4.93 -0.77 -20.45
CA LEU A 202 4.11 0.27 -21.09
C LEU A 202 4.29 1.62 -20.38
N ARG A 203 4.53 2.66 -21.18
CA ARG A 203 4.62 4.04 -20.72
C ARG A 203 3.22 4.61 -20.52
N LEU A 204 3.05 5.41 -19.47
CA LEU A 204 1.82 6.15 -19.24
C LEU A 204 1.61 7.18 -20.36
N LYS A 205 0.42 7.19 -20.96
CA LYS A 205 0.06 8.18 -21.99
C LYS A 205 0.05 9.60 -21.41
N GLY A 206 0.73 10.54 -22.06
CA GLY A 206 0.67 11.97 -21.74
C GLY A 206 1.77 12.50 -20.82
N MET A 207 2.75 11.69 -20.40
CA MET A 207 3.98 12.20 -19.79
C MET A 207 4.93 12.63 -20.90
N LYS A 208 5.30 13.93 -20.94
CA LYS A 208 6.41 14.39 -21.78
C LYS A 208 7.67 13.67 -21.31
N ASP A 209 8.43 13.10 -22.24
CA ASP A 209 9.76 12.59 -21.94
C ASP A 209 10.60 13.80 -21.48
N ASP A 210 10.86 13.90 -20.18
CA ASP A 210 11.98 14.70 -19.71
C ASP A 210 13.23 13.98 -20.23
N GLU A 211 13.94 14.68 -21.10
CA GLU A 211 15.02 14.21 -21.97
C GLU A 211 16.07 13.41 -21.21
N GLU A 212 16.59 12.37 -21.87
CA GLU A 212 17.83 11.71 -21.49
C GLU A 212 18.94 12.77 -21.43
N GLU A 213 19.38 13.14 -20.22
CA GLU A 213 20.66 13.83 -20.06
C GLU A 213 21.75 12.88 -20.54
N VAL A 214 22.18 13.12 -21.79
CA VAL A 214 23.43 12.60 -22.35
C VAL A 214 24.58 13.19 -21.52
N PHE A 215 25.44 12.29 -21.03
CA PHE A 215 26.64 12.53 -20.25
C PHE A 215 27.51 13.70 -20.70
#